data_AF-A0AAV2IED1-F1
#
_entry.id   AF-A0AAV2IED1-F1
#
_cell.length_a   1.000
_cell.length_b   1.000
_cell.length_c   1.000
_cell.angle_alpha   90.00
_cell.angle_beta   90.00
_cell.angle_gamma   90.00
#
_symmetry.space_group_name_H-M   'P 1'
#
loop_
_entity.id
_entity.type
_entity.pdbx_description
1 polymer ?
#
loop_
_entity_poly.entity_id
_entity_poly.type
_entity_poly.pdbx_seq_one_letter_code
_entity_poly.pdbx_strand_id
1 'polypeptide(L)'
;MPHNKLWDPWKMFDVKPEELRAIKERAKMRQALKAEWNKKLTNPWKGTHSGGYLFDPAVQRFMAMKATQAERFKGTLKSAAIAFSMLVLPVWFLTHQAIKKRDYDEKRYRNGEVMYKDREKFF
;
A
#
# COMPACT_ATOMS: atom_id res chain seq x y z
N MET A 1 -6.12 -24.15 15.39
CA MET A 1 -4.95 -24.10 14.49
C MET A 1 -5.25 -23.12 13.37
N PRO A 2 -4.42 -22.08 13.12
CA PRO A 2 -4.73 -21.09 12.09
C PRO A 2 -4.49 -21.71 10.70
N HIS A 3 -5.57 -21.82 9.94
CA HIS A 3 -5.59 -22.39 8.60
C HIS A 3 -5.19 -21.30 7.58
N ASN A 4 -3.91 -21.22 7.26
CA ASN A 4 -3.37 -20.24 6.30
C ASN A 4 -3.32 -20.81 4.87
N LYS A 5 -4.48 -21.22 4.34
CA LYS A 5 -4.64 -21.51 2.90
C LYS A 5 -5.71 -20.57 2.35
N LEU A 6 -5.35 -19.72 1.38
CA LEU A 6 -6.30 -18.80 0.70
C LEU A 6 -7.43 -19.53 -0.05
N TRP A 7 -7.19 -20.79 -0.41
CA TRP A 7 -8.15 -21.67 -1.08
C TRP A 7 -7.84 -23.11 -0.69
N ASP A 8 -8.82 -23.79 -0.10
CA ASP A 8 -8.74 -25.22 0.22
C ASP A 8 -9.84 -25.96 -0.56
N PRO A 9 -9.51 -26.60 -1.70
CA PRO A 9 -10.48 -27.28 -2.55
C PRO A 9 -11.20 -28.43 -1.84
N TRP A 10 -10.61 -28.96 -0.77
CA TRP A 10 -11.14 -30.10 -0.02
C TRP A 10 -12.19 -29.69 1.03
N LYS A 11 -12.27 -28.41 1.38
CA LYS A 11 -13.26 -27.87 2.33
C LYS A 11 -14.43 -27.15 1.65
N MET A 12 -14.53 -27.23 0.33
CA MET A 12 -15.59 -26.58 -0.44
C MET A 12 -16.98 -27.17 -0.15
N PHE A 13 -17.02 -28.45 0.25
CA PHE A 13 -18.26 -29.19 0.53
C PHE A 13 -18.55 -29.33 2.03
N ASP A 14 -17.55 -29.19 2.89
CA ASP A 14 -17.67 -29.27 4.37
C ASP A 14 -17.97 -27.89 4.99
N VAL A 15 -18.83 -27.12 4.35
CA VAL A 15 -19.16 -25.74 4.76
C VAL A 15 -20.28 -25.79 5.80
N LYS A 16 -20.10 -25.07 6.92
CA LYS A 16 -21.17 -24.97 7.92
C LYS A 16 -22.42 -24.34 7.29
N PRO A 17 -23.64 -24.70 7.73
CA PRO A 17 -24.87 -24.16 7.15
C PRO A 17 -24.94 -22.63 7.19
N GLU A 18 -24.35 -21.99 8.20
CA GLU A 18 -24.25 -20.52 8.30
C GLU A 18 -23.32 -19.93 7.24
N GLU A 19 -22.15 -20.53 7.03
CA GLU A 19 -21.18 -20.10 6.01
C GLU A 19 -21.77 -20.27 4.60
N LEU A 20 -22.53 -21.34 4.37
CA LEU A 20 -23.23 -21.57 3.11
C LEU A 20 -24.26 -20.45 2.82
N ARG A 21 -24.99 -20.00 3.85
CA ARG A 21 -25.93 -18.88 3.72
C ARG A 21 -25.19 -17.59 3.35
N ALA A 22 -24.10 -17.27 4.06
CA ALA A 22 -23.28 -16.09 3.76
C ALA A 22 -22.70 -16.14 2.33
N ILE A 23 -22.27 -17.31 1.84
CA ILE A 23 -21.78 -17.48 0.46
C ILE A 23 -22.90 -17.21 -0.56
N LYS A 24 -24.10 -17.77 -0.33
CA LYS A 24 -25.27 -17.56 -1.20
C LYS A 24 -25.69 -16.09 -1.24
N GLU A 25 -25.69 -15.41 -0.10
CA GLU A 25 -26.00 -13.98 -0.01
C GLU A 25 -24.97 -13.12 -0.77
N ARG A 26 -23.67 -13.39 -0.60
CA ARG A 26 -22.62 -12.71 -1.38
C ARG A 26 -22.73 -12.98 -2.88
N ALA A 27 -23.05 -14.22 -3.28
CA ALA A 27 -23.28 -14.57 -4.67
C ALA A 27 -24.47 -13.80 -5.26
N LYS A 28 -25.58 -13.71 -4.52
CA LYS A 28 -26.77 -12.93 -4.89
C LYS A 28 -26.44 -11.45 -5.07
N MET A 29 -25.71 -10.84 -4.13
CA MET A 29 -25.29 -9.44 -4.24
C MET A 29 -24.41 -9.19 -5.47
N ARG A 30 -23.44 -10.07 -5.75
CA ARG A 30 -22.58 -9.96 -6.94
C ARG A 30 -23.37 -10.08 -8.24
N GLN A 31 -24.33 -11.01 -8.29
CA GLN A 31 -25.20 -11.17 -9.46
C GLN A 31 -26.05 -9.93 -9.70
N ALA A 32 -26.61 -9.32 -8.65
CA ALA A 32 -27.38 -8.08 -8.75
C ALA A 32 -26.53 -6.93 -9.30
N LEU A 33 -25.34 -6.69 -8.75
CA LEU A 33 -24.42 -5.64 -9.23
C LEU A 33 -23.98 -5.87 -10.69
N LYS A 34 -23.71 -7.13 -11.07
CA LYS A 34 -23.37 -7.49 -12.45
C LYS A 34 -24.53 -7.24 -13.41
N ALA A 35 -25.76 -7.56 -12.99
CA ALA A 35 -26.95 -7.30 -13.79
C ALA A 35 -27.16 -5.80 -14.02
N GLU A 36 -26.98 -4.97 -12.98
CA GLU A 36 -27.03 -3.51 -13.09
C GLU A 36 -25.95 -2.97 -14.04
N TRP A 37 -24.72 -3.47 -13.91
CA TRP A 37 -23.62 -3.09 -14.80
C TRP A 37 -23.92 -3.43 -16.25
N ASN A 38 -24.34 -4.67 -16.52
CA ASN A 38 -24.70 -5.11 -17.87
C ASN A 38 -25.82 -4.25 -18.45
N LYS A 39 -26.88 -3.97 -17.68
CA LYS A 39 -27.97 -3.09 -18.10
C LYS A 39 -27.49 -1.70 -18.52
N LYS A 40 -26.56 -1.10 -17.77
CA LYS A 40 -25.99 0.22 -18.08
C LYS A 40 -25.00 0.16 -19.24
N LEU A 41 -24.28 -0.93 -19.40
CA LEU A 41 -23.27 -1.12 -20.44
C LEU A 41 -23.91 -1.38 -21.81
N THR A 42 -24.90 -2.27 -21.88
CA THR A 42 -25.54 -2.69 -23.14
C THR A 42 -26.61 -1.73 -23.62
N ASN A 43 -26.85 -0.60 -22.94
CA ASN A 43 -27.83 0.39 -23.36
C ASN A 43 -27.35 1.12 -24.63
N PRO A 44 -28.04 0.98 -25.79
CA PRO A 44 -27.62 1.58 -27.05
C PRO A 44 -27.75 3.11 -27.06
N TRP A 45 -28.59 3.70 -26.21
CA TRP A 45 -28.79 5.15 -26.14
C TRP A 45 -27.78 5.88 -25.26
N LYS A 46 -26.76 5.17 -24.76
CA LYS A 46 -25.72 5.72 -23.89
C LYS A 46 -24.81 6.74 -24.61
N GLY A 47 -24.67 6.63 -25.93
CA GLY A 47 -23.82 7.53 -26.74
C GLY A 47 -24.49 8.84 -27.15
N THR A 48 -25.82 8.96 -27.01
CA THR A 48 -26.59 10.09 -27.55
C THR A 48 -26.46 11.36 -26.69
N HIS A 49 -26.06 11.23 -25.42
CA HIS A 49 -25.68 12.34 -24.54
C HIS A 49 -24.16 12.26 -24.33
N SER A 50 -23.39 13.28 -24.75
CA SER A 50 -21.92 13.35 -24.78
C SER A 50 -21.22 12.24 -23.98
N GLY A 51 -20.97 11.12 -24.66
CA GLY A 51 -20.69 9.82 -24.06
C GLY A 51 -19.44 9.79 -23.18
N GLY A 52 -19.65 9.95 -21.87
CA GLY A 52 -18.62 9.75 -20.85
C GLY A 52 -18.46 8.29 -20.41
N TYR A 53 -17.51 8.07 -19.50
CA TYR A 53 -17.27 6.79 -18.83
C TYR A 53 -18.48 6.36 -17.98
N LEU A 54 -18.64 5.05 -17.76
CA LEU A 54 -19.68 4.55 -16.86
C LEU A 54 -19.28 4.85 -15.42
N PHE A 55 -20.06 5.69 -14.75
CA PHE A 55 -19.82 6.06 -13.37
C PHE A 55 -20.07 4.87 -12.42
N ASP A 56 -19.03 4.47 -11.67
CA ASP A 56 -19.13 3.49 -10.58
C ASP A 56 -19.05 4.18 -9.21
N PRO A 57 -20.17 4.19 -8.43
CA PRO A 57 -20.17 4.73 -7.08
C PRO A 57 -19.16 4.08 -6.13
N ALA A 58 -18.85 2.79 -6.30
CA ALA A 58 -17.90 2.09 -5.44
C ALA A 58 -16.47 2.61 -5.64
N VAL A 59 -16.06 2.80 -6.90
CA VAL A 59 -14.77 3.39 -7.25
C VAL A 59 -14.69 4.84 -6.76
N GLN A 60 -15.72 5.66 -6.95
CA GLN A 60 -15.72 7.03 -6.43
C GLN A 60 -15.58 7.07 -4.91
N ARG A 61 -16.30 6.19 -4.18
CA ARG A 61 -16.18 6.12 -2.71
C ARG A 61 -14.77 5.74 -2.27
N PHE A 62 -14.13 4.81 -2.97
CA PHE A 62 -12.74 4.45 -2.70
C PHE A 62 -11.80 5.63 -2.94
N MET A 63 -11.93 6.32 -4.07
CA MET A 63 -11.13 7.51 -4.37
C MET A 63 -11.36 8.63 -3.34
N ALA A 64 -12.61 8.89 -2.97
CA ALA A 64 -12.95 9.86 -1.94
C ALA A 64 -12.37 9.49 -0.57
N MET A 65 -12.39 8.20 -0.21
CA MET A 65 -11.75 7.72 1.02
C MET A 65 -10.24 7.95 1.00
N LYS A 66 -9.57 7.76 -0.15
CA LYS A 66 -8.13 8.05 -0.32
C LYS A 66 -7.83 9.53 -0.20
N ALA A 67 -8.62 10.39 -0.83
CA ALA A 67 -8.45 11.83 -0.77
C ALA A 67 -8.63 12.38 0.66
N THR A 68 -9.57 11.82 1.42
CA THR A 68 -9.92 12.27 2.79
C THR A 68 -9.19 11.48 3.89
N GLN A 69 -8.08 10.80 3.58
CA GLN A 69 -7.32 10.04 4.57
C GLN A 69 -6.76 10.91 5.69
N ALA A 70 -6.32 12.13 5.36
CA ALA A 70 -5.76 13.07 6.33
C ALA A 70 -6.79 13.48 7.39
N GLU A 71 -8.03 13.77 6.98
CA GLU A 71 -9.13 14.15 7.88
C GLU A 71 -9.53 13.02 8.83
N ARG A 72 -9.38 11.76 8.37
CA ARG A 72 -9.76 10.56 9.11
C ARG A 72 -8.59 9.96 9.90
N PHE A 73 -7.42 10.59 9.88
CA PHE A 73 -6.24 10.08 10.57
C PHE A 73 -6.42 10.14 12.08
N LYS A 74 -6.17 9.02 12.76
CA LYS A 74 -6.12 8.96 14.23
C LYS A 74 -4.69 8.65 14.67
N GLY A 75 -4.10 9.57 15.44
CA GLY A 75 -2.77 9.40 16.01
C GLY A 75 -2.76 8.26 17.03
N THR A 76 -2.33 7.08 16.61
CA THR A 76 -2.10 5.91 17.47
C THR A 76 -0.60 5.70 17.69
N LEU A 77 -0.23 4.97 18.75
CA LEU A 77 1.17 4.61 18.99
C LEU A 77 1.78 3.84 17.80
N LYS A 78 0.98 2.99 17.15
CA LYS A 78 1.40 2.27 15.94
C LYS A 78 1.72 3.23 14.79
N SER A 79 0.87 4.23 14.53
CA SER A 79 1.16 5.22 13.48
C SER A 79 2.39 6.06 13.78
N ALA A 80 2.61 6.42 15.05
CA ALA A 80 3.80 7.15 15.47
C ALA A 80 5.08 6.33 15.27
N ALA A 81 5.05 5.04 15.65
CA ALA A 81 6.18 4.13 15.46
C ALA A 81 6.54 3.96 13.97
N ILE A 82 5.53 3.85 13.09
CA ILE A 82 5.75 3.77 11.64
C ILE A 82 6.34 5.09 11.10
N ALA A 83 5.83 6.24 11.52
CA ALA A 83 6.36 7.53 11.10
C ALA A 83 7.82 7.71 11.56
N PHE A 84 8.12 7.35 12.81
CA PHE A 84 9.48 7.38 13.35
C PHE A 84 10.43 6.46 12.58
N SER A 85 10.00 5.23 12.30
CA SER A 85 10.85 4.27 11.58
C SER A 85 11.09 4.65 10.13
N MET A 86 10.11 5.28 9.46
CA MET A 86 10.25 5.69 8.06
C MET A 86 11.02 7.00 7.90
N LEU A 87 10.96 7.92 8.86
CA LEU A 87 11.57 9.24 8.73
C LEU A 87 12.87 9.37 9.54
N VAL A 88 12.85 9.01 10.83
CA VAL A 88 13.96 9.28 11.74
C VAL A 88 15.08 8.27 11.57
N LEU A 89 14.75 6.97 11.45
CA LEU A 89 15.78 5.92 11.35
C LEU A 89 16.67 6.06 10.11
N PRO A 90 16.17 6.32 8.88
CA PRO A 90 17.03 6.44 7.71
C PRO A 90 17.93 7.67 7.79
N VAL A 91 17.40 8.80 8.27
CA VAL A 91 18.17 10.04 8.45
C VAL A 91 19.28 9.84 9.47
N TRP A 92 18.93 9.28 10.63
CA TRP A 92 19.91 8.96 11.66
C TRP A 92 20.98 7.98 11.15
N PHE A 93 20.57 6.95 10.42
CA PHE A 93 21.49 5.94 9.88
C PHE A 93 22.48 6.55 8.87
N LEU A 94 21.98 7.30 7.89
CA LEU A 94 22.83 7.92 6.87
C LEU A 94 23.79 8.95 7.46
N THR A 95 23.31 9.80 8.37
CA THR A 95 24.17 10.80 9.05
C THR A 95 25.24 10.14 9.91
N HIS A 96 24.88 9.10 10.66
CA HIS A 96 25.84 8.36 11.49
C HIS A 96 26.91 7.65 10.67
N GLN A 97 26.53 7.04 9.54
CA GLN A 97 27.50 6.42 8.63
C GLN A 97 28.43 7.47 8.00
N ALA A 98 27.90 8.63 7.60
CA ALA A 98 28.71 9.71 7.03
C ALA A 98 29.74 10.25 8.04
N ILE A 99 29.32 10.48 9.29
CA ILE A 99 30.22 10.95 10.35
C ILE A 99 31.30 9.89 10.64
N LYS A 100 30.91 8.61 10.79
CA LYS A 100 31.87 7.53 11.01
C LYS A 100 32.89 7.40 9.88
N LYS A 101 32.45 7.51 8.62
CA LYS A 101 33.37 7.48 7.47
C LYS A 101 34.34 8.65 7.55
N ARG A 102 33.83 9.87 7.77
CA ARG A 102 34.66 11.08 7.89
C ARG A 102 35.71 10.95 8.99
N ASP A 103 35.31 10.51 10.19
CA ASP A 103 36.21 10.40 11.34
C ASP A 103 37.25 9.28 11.14
N TYR A 104 36.88 8.20 10.43
CA TYR A 104 37.80 7.14 10.03
C TYR A 104 38.84 7.66 9.03
N ASP A 105 38.40 8.34 7.98
CA ASP A 105 39.27 8.90 6.95
C ASP A 105 40.21 9.97 7.54
N GLU A 106 39.70 10.84 8.42
CA GLU A 106 40.51 11.86 9.09
C GLU A 106 41.62 11.25 9.97
N LYS A 107 41.32 10.16 10.70
CA LYS A 107 42.34 9.44 11.47
C LYS A 107 43.44 8.89 10.57
N ARG A 108 43.08 8.29 9.43
CA ARG A 108 44.06 7.77 8.46
C ARG A 108 44.92 8.88 7.87
N TYR A 109 44.35 10.05 7.61
CA TYR A 109 45.08 11.23 7.13
C TYR A 109 46.06 11.76 8.19
N ARG A 110 45.67 11.78 9.47
CA ARG A 110 46.52 12.23 10.59
C ARG A 110 47.65 11.26 10.91
N ASN A 111 47.39 9.95 10.81
CA ASN A 111 48.39 8.91 11.02
C ASN A 111 49.42 8.80 9.87
N GLY A 112 49.18 9.47 8.75
CA GLY A 112 50.05 9.39 7.56
C GLY A 112 49.88 8.08 6.77
N GLU A 113 48.83 7.30 7.02
CA GLU A 113 48.56 6.03 6.33
C GLU A 113 48.16 6.23 4.86
N VAL A 114 47.72 7.43 4.48
CA VAL A 114 47.29 7.78 3.12
C VAL A 114 48.23 8.85 2.55
N MET A 115 48.85 8.53 1.41
CA MET A 115 49.67 9.48 0.66
C MET A 115 48.85 10.68 0.20
N TYR A 116 49.46 11.86 0.17
CA TYR A 116 48.77 13.11 -0.16
C TYR A 116 48.09 13.09 -1.54
N LYS A 117 48.64 12.32 -2.50
CA LYS A 117 48.08 12.12 -3.85
C LYS A 117 46.77 11.32 -3.87
N ASP A 118 46.58 10.42 -2.89
CA ASP A 118 45.47 9.47 -2.84
C ASP A 118 44.32 9.96 -1.93
N ARG A 119 44.43 11.19 -1.42
CA ARG A 119 43.36 11.83 -0.64
C ARG A 119 42.23 12.22 -1.59
N GLU A 120 41.00 11.84 -1.26
CA GLU A 120 39.81 12.31 -1.98
C GLU A 120 39.83 13.84 -2.01
N LYS A 121 39.90 14.41 -3.22
CA LYS A 121 39.85 15.85 -3.43
C LYS A 121 38.38 16.24 -3.50
N PHE A 122 37.92 17.06 -2.56
CA PHE A 122 36.59 17.65 -2.62
C PHE A 122 36.58 18.75 -3.70
N PHE A 123 36.38 18.35 -4.95
CA PHE A 123 35.97 19.21 -6.08
C PHE A 123 35.08 18.41 -7.03
#